data_AF-A0A4P7L1J5-F1
#
_entry.id   AF-A0A4P7L1J5-F1
#
_cell.length_a   1.000
_cell.length_b   1.000
_cell.length_c   1.000
_cell.angle_alpha   90.00
_cell.angle_beta   90.00
_cell.angle_gamma   90.00
#
_symmetry.space_group_name_H-M   'P 1'
#
loop_
_entity.id
_entity.type
_entity.pdbx_description
1 polymer ?
#
loop_
_entity_poly.entity_id
_entity_poly.type
_entity_poly.pdbx_seq_one_letter_code
_entity_poly.pdbx_strand_id
1 'polypeptide(L)'
;MQIYFTSIRRGKKSLKAFVATLGYSRASYVKFFDNERAESWQQGLREAFDYFSGVPQEVLCDNAKSLIIERDAYAEGDHKLHVEMLQMSKDYGFKLKACKPYRAKTKGKVERFNHYLKNSFIVPLNTDLRAHNLELDIEIANAKVGPWLQRVAHQRIHGTTLEKPADRLAKEVKSLLPLPARVCQSIPQTNTLNIPIVPPLESVSLQHSISVYEALLGGEHVIA
;
A
#
# COMPACT_ATOMS: atom_id res chain seq x y z
N MET A 1 -3.84 -12.95 -9.49
CA MET A 1 -4.26 -11.65 -8.90
C MET A 1 -5.01 -10.85 -9.94
N GLN A 2 -5.98 -10.03 -9.55
CA GLN A 2 -6.67 -9.09 -10.46
C GLN A 2 -6.40 -7.65 -10.00
N ILE A 3 -6.04 -6.79 -10.95
CA ILE A 3 -5.72 -5.39 -10.72
C ILE A 3 -6.66 -4.48 -11.49
N TYR A 4 -6.97 -3.32 -10.91
CA TYR A 4 -7.80 -2.30 -11.54
C TYR A 4 -7.62 -0.95 -10.84
N PHE A 5 -8.02 0.13 -11.53
CA PHE A 5 -8.25 1.44 -10.91
C PHE A 5 -9.73 1.72 -10.75
N THR A 6 -10.09 2.37 -9.63
CA THR A 6 -11.43 2.87 -9.39
C THR A 6 -11.38 4.36 -9.08
N SER A 7 -12.26 5.15 -9.70
CA SER A 7 -12.39 6.56 -9.36
C SER A 7 -13.19 6.72 -8.08
N ILE A 8 -12.62 7.45 -7.11
CA ILE A 8 -13.27 7.82 -5.85
C ILE A 8 -13.86 9.22 -5.96
N ARG A 9 -13.05 10.19 -6.41
CA ARG A 9 -13.45 11.57 -6.68
C ARG A 9 -13.00 11.96 -8.09
N ARG A 10 -13.89 12.57 -8.87
CA ARG A 10 -13.61 13.13 -10.20
C ARG A 10 -13.53 14.65 -10.10
N GLY A 11 -12.75 15.30 -10.97
CA GLY A 11 -12.57 16.76 -11.02
C GLY A 11 -11.10 17.18 -10.90
N LYS A 12 -10.86 18.46 -10.57
CA LYS A 12 -9.50 19.04 -10.46
C LYS A 12 -8.61 18.34 -9.42
N LYS A 13 -9.19 17.86 -8.32
CA LYS A 13 -8.53 17.02 -7.30
C LYS A 13 -9.00 15.57 -7.44
N SER A 14 -8.65 14.92 -8.55
CA SER A 14 -9.02 13.52 -8.77
C SER A 14 -8.40 12.63 -7.70
N LEU A 15 -9.19 11.68 -7.19
CA LEU A 15 -8.72 10.67 -6.27
C LEU A 15 -9.11 9.31 -6.84
N LYS A 16 -8.11 8.48 -7.08
CA LYS A 16 -8.24 7.20 -7.72
C LYS A 16 -7.55 6.15 -6.86
N ALA A 17 -8.14 4.97 -6.77
CA ALA A 17 -7.57 3.87 -6.01
C ALA A 17 -7.12 2.77 -6.97
N PHE A 18 -5.81 2.49 -6.97
CA PHE A 18 -5.27 1.23 -7.45
C PHE A 18 -5.67 0.14 -6.47
N VAL A 19 -6.20 -0.96 -6.97
CA VAL A 19 -6.56 -2.10 -6.14
C VAL A 19 -6.04 -3.38 -6.78
N ALA A 20 -5.36 -4.18 -5.98
CA ALA A 20 -4.86 -5.50 -6.34
C ALA A 20 -5.51 -6.55 -5.44
N THR A 21 -6.29 -7.47 -6.00
CA THR A 21 -7.00 -8.52 -5.24
C THR A 21 -6.51 -9.91 -5.62
N LEU A 22 -6.11 -10.69 -4.62
CA LEU A 22 -5.68 -12.07 -4.81
C LEU A 22 -6.83 -13.01 -5.12
N GLY A 23 -6.51 -14.03 -5.91
CA GLY A 23 -7.48 -14.93 -6.50
C GLY A 23 -8.07 -15.88 -5.48
N TYR A 24 -7.27 -16.47 -4.60
CA TYR A 24 -7.74 -17.51 -3.68
C TYR A 24 -8.22 -16.92 -2.34
N SER A 25 -7.46 -16.02 -1.72
CA SER A 25 -7.75 -15.45 -0.40
C SER A 25 -8.79 -14.35 -0.42
N ARG A 26 -8.94 -13.66 -1.56
CA ARG A 26 -9.65 -12.37 -1.65
C ARG A 26 -9.06 -11.28 -0.76
N ALA A 27 -7.80 -11.45 -0.31
CA ALA A 27 -7.03 -10.36 0.24
C ALA A 27 -6.78 -9.31 -0.86
N SER A 28 -6.92 -8.05 -0.48
CA SER A 28 -6.76 -6.92 -1.39
C SER A 28 -5.76 -5.93 -0.81
N TYR A 29 -4.97 -5.35 -1.68
CA TYR A 29 -4.12 -4.21 -1.44
C TYR A 29 -4.71 -3.00 -2.17
N VAL A 30 -4.59 -1.82 -1.57
CA VAL A 30 -5.14 -0.57 -2.09
C VAL A 30 -4.11 0.54 -1.94
N LYS A 31 -3.92 1.33 -2.99
CA LYS A 31 -3.14 2.56 -2.97
C LYS A 31 -3.84 3.67 -3.74
N PHE A 32 -3.83 4.87 -3.20
CA PHE A 32 -4.44 6.05 -3.80
C PHE A 32 -3.42 6.86 -4.60
N PHE A 33 -3.89 7.37 -5.74
CA PHE A 33 -3.18 8.22 -6.68
C PHE A 33 -4.14 9.32 -7.18
N ASP A 34 -3.60 10.37 -7.78
CA ASP A 34 -4.37 11.37 -8.54
C ASP A 34 -4.65 10.92 -9.98
N ASN A 35 -3.84 10.00 -10.51
CA ASN A 35 -3.83 9.58 -11.91
C ASN A 35 -3.85 8.04 -12.09
N GLU A 36 -3.87 7.57 -13.35
CA GLU A 36 -3.82 6.13 -13.71
C GLU A 36 -2.72 5.88 -14.76
N ARG A 37 -1.61 6.62 -14.69
CA ARG A 37 -0.46 6.49 -15.61
C ARG A 37 0.32 5.20 -15.31
N ALA A 38 1.12 4.76 -16.27
CA ALA A 38 1.91 3.52 -16.15
C ALA A 38 2.77 3.46 -14.88
N GLU A 39 3.40 4.57 -14.48
CA GLU A 39 4.17 4.67 -13.24
C GLU A 39 3.34 4.32 -11.99
N SER A 40 2.09 4.81 -11.92
CA SER A 40 1.18 4.53 -10.80
C SER A 40 0.76 3.06 -10.78
N TRP A 41 0.58 2.44 -11.93
CA TRP A 41 0.32 1.00 -12.03
C TRP A 41 1.51 0.16 -11.55
N GLN A 42 2.72 0.50 -11.99
CA GLN A 42 3.93 -0.21 -11.58
C GLN A 42 4.20 -0.04 -10.09
N GLN A 43 4.09 1.18 -9.58
CA GLN A 43 4.24 1.45 -8.16
C GLN A 43 3.21 0.66 -7.34
N GLY A 44 1.93 0.70 -7.76
CA GLY A 44 0.87 -0.07 -7.13
C GLY A 44 1.17 -1.58 -7.12
N LEU A 45 1.68 -2.13 -8.22
CA LEU A 45 2.08 -3.54 -8.30
C LEU A 45 3.26 -3.87 -7.39
N ARG A 46 4.34 -3.08 -7.42
CA ARG A 46 5.52 -3.29 -6.58
C ARG A 46 5.13 -3.33 -5.10
N GLU A 47 4.39 -2.32 -4.67
CA GLU A 47 3.94 -2.23 -3.28
C GLU A 47 2.90 -3.29 -2.92
N ALA A 48 2.07 -3.74 -3.87
CA ALA A 48 1.17 -4.87 -3.65
C ALA A 48 1.95 -6.18 -3.45
N PHE A 49 2.99 -6.43 -4.26
CA PHE A 49 3.82 -7.62 -4.11
C PHE A 49 4.57 -7.60 -2.79
N ASP A 50 5.13 -6.45 -2.40
CA ASP A 50 5.74 -6.27 -1.09
C ASP A 50 4.71 -6.52 0.03
N TYR A 51 3.50 -5.95 -0.07
CA TYR A 51 2.43 -6.12 0.90
C TYR A 51 2.00 -7.59 1.07
N PHE A 52 1.89 -8.34 -0.04
CA PHE A 52 1.57 -9.76 -0.01
C PHE A 52 2.78 -10.65 0.30
N SER A 53 3.98 -10.07 0.43
CA SER A 53 5.24 -10.80 0.61
C SER A 53 5.48 -11.87 -0.47
N GLY A 54 5.08 -11.58 -1.71
CA GLY A 54 5.18 -12.53 -2.81
C GLY A 54 4.52 -12.04 -4.10
N VAL A 55 4.90 -12.69 -5.20
CA VAL A 55 4.42 -12.35 -6.54
C VAL A 55 3.43 -13.43 -7.03
N PRO A 56 2.23 -13.07 -7.47
CA PRO A 56 1.30 -14.02 -8.08
C PRO A 56 1.81 -14.48 -9.46
N GLN A 57 1.59 -15.75 -9.80
CA GLN A 57 1.98 -16.29 -11.12
C GLN A 57 1.29 -15.57 -12.29
N GLU A 58 0.05 -15.11 -12.09
CA GLU A 58 -0.73 -14.42 -13.11
C GLU A 58 -1.35 -13.14 -12.55
N VAL A 59 -1.24 -12.05 -13.31
CA VAL A 59 -1.85 -10.76 -13.04
C VAL A 59 -2.84 -10.44 -14.15
N LEU A 60 -4.11 -10.32 -13.78
CA LEU A 60 -5.22 -9.98 -14.69
C LEU A 60 -5.50 -8.48 -14.60
N CYS A 61 -5.40 -7.77 -15.72
CA CYS A 61 -5.81 -6.37 -15.82
C CYS A 61 -7.09 -6.26 -16.63
N ASP A 62 -8.08 -5.53 -16.09
CA ASP A 62 -9.41 -5.39 -16.72
C ASP A 62 -9.42 -4.36 -17.85
N ASN A 63 -8.46 -3.43 -17.88
CA ASN A 63 -8.39 -2.41 -18.93
C ASN A 63 -7.23 -2.70 -19.89
N ALA A 64 -7.57 -3.24 -21.07
CA ALA A 64 -6.62 -3.42 -22.15
C ALA A 64 -5.95 -2.09 -22.55
N LYS A 65 -6.64 -0.94 -22.46
CA LYS A 65 -6.05 0.38 -22.76
C LYS A 65 -5.02 0.84 -21.72
N SER A 66 -5.11 0.36 -20.48
CA SER A 66 -4.06 0.63 -19.47
C SER A 66 -2.81 -0.22 -19.70
N LEU A 67 -2.93 -1.28 -20.49
CA LEU A 67 -1.83 -2.15 -20.90
C LEU A 67 -1.27 -1.78 -22.28
N ILE A 68 -2.09 -1.23 -23.17
CA ILE A 68 -1.80 -0.98 -24.59
C ILE A 68 -1.59 0.52 -24.78
N ILE A 69 -0.40 0.91 -25.24
CA ILE A 69 -0.02 2.32 -25.41
C ILE A 69 -0.83 3.01 -26.51
N GLU A 70 -1.05 2.38 -27.68
CA GLU A 70 -1.76 2.99 -28.81
C GLU A 70 -2.29 1.93 -29.78
N ARG A 71 -3.34 2.28 -30.53
CA ARG A 71 -3.68 1.62 -31.81
C ARG A 71 -2.79 2.24 -32.89
N ASP A 72 -2.31 1.43 -33.83
CA ASP A 72 -1.56 1.83 -35.04
C ASP A 72 -0.14 2.34 -34.85
N ALA A 73 0.78 1.45 -34.43
CA ALA A 73 2.20 1.74 -34.61
C ALA A 73 2.75 1.20 -35.94
N TYR A 74 2.69 -0.10 -36.28
CA TYR A 74 3.42 -0.57 -37.47
C TYR A 74 2.90 -1.80 -38.25
N ALA A 75 1.88 -2.54 -37.80
CA ALA A 75 1.19 -3.59 -38.57
C ALA A 75 -0.05 -4.12 -37.82
N GLU A 76 -1.05 -4.63 -38.56
CA GLU A 76 -2.21 -5.32 -38.00
C GLU A 76 -1.78 -6.51 -37.11
N GLY A 77 -2.09 -6.44 -35.81
CA GLY A 77 -2.09 -7.61 -34.93
C GLY A 77 -1.07 -7.65 -33.78
N ASP A 78 -0.06 -6.76 -33.75
CA ASP A 78 0.95 -6.76 -32.67
C ASP A 78 0.74 -5.62 -31.66
N HIS A 79 0.10 -5.95 -30.54
CA HIS A 79 -0.18 -5.02 -29.45
C HIS A 79 1.08 -4.73 -28.63
N LYS A 80 1.64 -3.51 -28.73
CA LYS A 80 2.72 -3.06 -27.84
C LYS A 80 2.17 -2.81 -26.42
N LEU A 81 2.41 -3.76 -25.52
CA LEU A 81 2.30 -3.53 -24.08
C LEU A 81 3.21 -2.35 -23.66
N HIS A 82 2.88 -1.60 -22.60
CA HIS A 82 3.83 -0.66 -22.00
C HIS A 82 5.14 -1.41 -21.74
N VAL A 83 6.22 -1.06 -22.44
CA VAL A 83 7.49 -1.81 -22.44
C VAL A 83 7.97 -2.08 -21.03
N GLU A 84 7.82 -1.08 -20.15
CA GLU A 84 8.15 -1.14 -18.75
C GLU A 84 7.29 -2.12 -17.93
N MET A 85 5.99 -2.25 -18.24
CA MET A 85 5.11 -3.22 -17.57
C MET A 85 5.44 -4.65 -18.00
N LEU A 86 5.79 -4.83 -19.28
CA LEU A 86 6.29 -6.11 -19.78
C LEU A 86 7.65 -6.45 -19.15
N GLN A 87 8.55 -5.48 -19.02
CA GLN A 87 9.84 -5.65 -18.35
C GLN A 87 9.63 -6.05 -16.88
N MET A 88 8.77 -5.32 -16.15
CA MET A 88 8.40 -5.65 -14.78
C MET A 88 7.83 -7.07 -14.66
N SER A 89 7.04 -7.52 -15.63
CA SER A 89 6.51 -8.89 -15.64
C SER A 89 7.62 -9.95 -15.75
N LYS A 90 8.69 -9.67 -16.52
CA LYS A 90 9.87 -10.53 -16.62
C LYS A 90 10.71 -10.50 -15.35
N ASP A 91 10.97 -9.30 -14.81
CA ASP A 91 11.80 -9.11 -13.62
C ASP A 91 11.19 -9.77 -12.38
N TYR A 92 9.86 -9.69 -12.22
CA TYR A 92 9.14 -10.32 -11.12
C TYR A 92 8.65 -11.74 -11.44
N GLY A 93 8.76 -12.20 -12.70
CA GLY A 93 8.38 -13.55 -13.13
C GLY A 93 6.87 -13.84 -13.21
N PHE A 94 6.01 -12.81 -13.28
CA PHE A 94 4.56 -13.01 -13.42
C PHE A 94 4.09 -12.89 -14.87
N LYS A 95 2.99 -13.57 -15.21
CA LYS A 95 2.33 -13.44 -16.51
C LYS A 95 1.25 -12.36 -16.45
N LEU A 96 1.39 -11.32 -17.26
CA LEU A 96 0.38 -10.28 -17.41
C LEU A 96 -0.65 -10.69 -18.47
N LYS A 97 -1.93 -10.68 -18.10
CA LYS A 97 -3.04 -11.01 -19.03
C LYS A 97 -4.08 -9.90 -19.01
N ALA A 98 -4.52 -9.47 -20.20
CA ALA A 98 -5.72 -8.67 -20.34
C ALA A 98 -6.97 -9.55 -20.12
N CYS A 99 -7.97 -9.04 -19.40
CA CYS A 99 -9.26 -9.69 -19.34
C CYS A 99 -9.91 -9.72 -20.73
N LYS A 100 -10.43 -10.89 -21.13
CA LYS A 100 -11.26 -10.99 -22.34
C LYS A 100 -12.59 -10.25 -22.11
N PRO A 101 -13.06 -9.43 -23.06
CA PRO A 101 -14.43 -8.90 -23.03
C PRO A 101 -15.44 -10.04 -22.84
N TYR A 102 -16.54 -9.79 -22.13
CA TYR A 102 -17.65 -10.74 -21.85
C TYR A 102 -17.42 -11.86 -20.81
N ARG A 103 -16.34 -11.84 -20.01
CA ARG A 103 -16.18 -12.81 -18.89
C ARG A 103 -16.79 -12.29 -17.57
N ALA A 104 -18.13 -12.24 -17.50
CA ALA A 104 -18.91 -11.71 -16.37
C ALA A 104 -18.50 -12.25 -14.99
N LYS A 105 -18.08 -13.53 -14.89
CA LYS A 105 -17.68 -14.16 -13.61
C LYS A 105 -16.47 -13.50 -12.93
N THR A 106 -15.53 -12.96 -13.70
CA THR A 106 -14.30 -12.34 -13.16
C THR A 106 -14.53 -10.89 -12.75
N LYS A 107 -15.45 -10.20 -13.42
CA LYS A 107 -15.79 -8.80 -13.16
C LYS A 107 -16.43 -8.60 -11.77
N GLY A 108 -17.33 -9.51 -11.37
CA GLY A 108 -18.08 -9.39 -10.12
C GLY A 108 -17.23 -9.42 -8.83
N LYS A 109 -16.04 -10.05 -8.85
CA LYS A 109 -15.14 -10.09 -7.67
C LYS A 109 -14.60 -8.69 -7.36
N VAL A 110 -14.14 -8.00 -8.40
CA VAL A 110 -13.55 -6.67 -8.32
C VAL A 110 -14.63 -5.62 -8.04
N GLU A 111 -15.77 -5.69 -8.72
CA GLU A 111 -16.90 -4.78 -8.49
C GLU A 111 -17.40 -4.84 -7.03
N ARG A 112 -17.44 -6.04 -6.43
CA ARG A 112 -17.87 -6.20 -5.03
C ARG A 112 -16.87 -5.60 -4.04
N PHE A 113 -15.56 -5.82 -4.22
CA PHE A 113 -14.57 -5.19 -3.34
C PHE A 113 -14.56 -3.67 -3.50
N ASN A 114 -14.71 -3.17 -4.73
CA ASN A 114 -14.84 -1.75 -5.02
C ASN A 114 -15.97 -1.09 -4.25
N HIS A 115 -17.14 -1.72 -4.29
CA HIS A 115 -18.31 -1.25 -3.57
C HIS A 115 -18.03 -1.23 -2.05
N TYR A 116 -17.41 -2.29 -1.52
CA TYR A 116 -17.01 -2.36 -0.12
C TYR A 116 -16.00 -1.27 0.28
N LEU A 117 -14.95 -1.05 -0.52
CA LEU A 117 -13.96 0.01 -0.30
C LEU A 117 -14.63 1.39 -0.23
N LYS A 118 -15.54 1.70 -1.16
CA LYS A 118 -16.23 2.99 -1.19
C LYS A 118 -17.12 3.18 0.05
N ASN A 119 -17.92 2.19 0.39
CA ASN A 119 -18.92 2.34 1.46
C ASN A 119 -18.36 2.15 2.86
N SER A 120 -17.36 1.29 3.05
CA SER A 120 -16.84 0.94 4.37
C SER A 120 -15.51 1.61 4.73
N PHE A 121 -14.81 2.20 3.76
CA PHE A 121 -13.59 2.99 4.01
C PHE A 121 -13.78 4.45 3.64
N ILE A 122 -14.08 4.74 2.37
CA ILE A 122 -14.11 6.12 1.88
C ILE A 122 -15.21 6.94 2.53
N VAL A 123 -16.44 6.43 2.56
CA VAL A 123 -17.57 7.16 3.14
C VAL A 123 -17.29 7.50 4.61
N PRO A 124 -17.01 6.53 5.52
CA PRO A 124 -16.70 6.84 6.92
C PRO A 124 -15.51 7.79 7.09
N LEU A 125 -14.42 7.58 6.36
CA LEU A 125 -13.24 8.45 6.44
C LEU A 125 -13.56 9.88 6.03
N ASN A 126 -14.36 10.06 4.98
CA ASN A 126 -14.76 11.38 4.53
C ASN A 126 -15.70 12.07 5.52
N THR A 127 -16.59 11.31 6.20
CA THR A 127 -17.45 11.86 7.26
C THR A 127 -16.62 12.33 8.46
N ASP A 128 -15.64 11.52 8.88
CA ASP A 128 -14.72 11.82 9.98
C ASP A 128 -13.89 13.09 9.69
N LEU A 129 -13.30 13.18 8.50
CA LEU A 129 -12.54 14.36 8.09
C LEU A 129 -13.39 15.63 8.05
N ARG A 130 -14.64 15.53 7.56
CA ARG A 130 -15.58 16.66 7.54
C ARG A 130 -15.93 17.16 8.94
N ALA A 131 -16.03 16.27 9.92
CA ALA A 131 -16.26 16.66 11.32
C ALA A 131 -15.09 17.47 11.91
N HIS A 132 -13.90 17.32 11.33
CA HIS A 132 -12.69 18.07 11.67
C HIS A 132 -12.35 19.19 10.67
N ASN A 133 -13.29 19.56 9.78
CA ASN A 133 -13.09 20.56 8.73
C ASN A 133 -11.91 20.27 7.77
N LEU A 134 -11.56 19.00 7.59
CA LEU A 134 -10.52 18.53 6.68
C LEU A 134 -11.12 17.95 5.40
N GLU A 135 -10.36 18.04 4.30
CA GLU A 135 -10.69 17.39 3.04
C GLU A 135 -9.93 16.06 2.89
N LEU A 136 -10.58 15.07 2.27
CA LEU A 136 -9.91 13.83 1.89
C LEU A 136 -8.85 14.11 0.80
N ASP A 137 -7.61 13.79 1.14
CA ASP A 137 -6.45 13.84 0.26
C ASP A 137 -5.76 12.47 0.13
N ILE A 138 -4.91 12.33 -0.88
CA ILE A 138 -4.17 11.10 -1.22
C ILE A 138 -3.31 10.63 -0.06
N GLU A 139 -2.59 11.54 0.59
CA GLU A 139 -1.70 11.21 1.70
C GLU A 139 -2.47 10.64 2.89
N ILE A 140 -3.56 11.30 3.28
CA ILE A 140 -4.44 10.84 4.36
C ILE A 140 -5.04 9.47 4.02
N ALA A 141 -5.53 9.31 2.79
CA ALA A 141 -6.11 8.05 2.34
C ALA A 141 -5.09 6.90 2.39
N ASN A 142 -3.87 7.14 1.91
CA ASN A 142 -2.78 6.14 1.93
C ASN A 142 -2.31 5.82 3.35
N ALA A 143 -2.24 6.79 4.25
CA ALA A 143 -1.90 6.58 5.65
C ALA A 143 -2.93 5.72 6.39
N LYS A 144 -4.22 5.89 6.08
CA LYS A 144 -5.33 5.21 6.77
C LYS A 144 -5.69 3.85 6.17
N VAL A 145 -5.46 3.63 4.87
CA VAL A 145 -5.95 2.42 4.19
C VAL A 145 -5.22 1.15 4.60
N GLY A 146 -3.90 1.20 4.83
CA GLY A 146 -3.13 0.03 5.26
C GLY A 146 -3.65 -0.58 6.57
N PRO A 147 -3.75 0.21 7.66
CA PRO A 147 -4.34 -0.25 8.91
C PRO A 147 -5.79 -0.73 8.77
N TRP A 148 -6.60 -0.06 7.95
CA TRP A 148 -7.98 -0.48 7.68
C TRP A 148 -8.04 -1.83 6.96
N LEU A 149 -7.16 -2.07 5.98
CA LEU A 149 -7.07 -3.36 5.30
C LEU A 149 -6.78 -4.49 6.28
N GLN A 150 -5.77 -4.30 7.14
CA GLN A 150 -5.33 -5.34 8.08
C GLN A 150 -6.33 -5.61 9.20
N ARG A 151 -6.92 -4.55 9.78
CA ARG A 151 -7.77 -4.64 10.99
C ARG A 151 -9.25 -4.84 10.70
N VAL A 152 -9.72 -4.37 9.54
CA VAL A 152 -11.15 -4.40 9.20
C VAL A 152 -11.37 -5.27 7.98
N ALA A 153 -10.77 -4.92 6.85
CA ALA A 153 -11.09 -5.56 5.58
C ALA A 153 -10.69 -7.04 5.58
N HIS A 154 -9.51 -7.40 6.06
CA HIS A 154 -9.00 -8.77 6.03
C HIS A 154 -9.49 -9.63 7.22
N GLN A 155 -10.09 -9.00 8.24
CA GLN A 155 -10.65 -9.69 9.41
C GLN A 155 -12.12 -10.09 9.25
N ARG A 156 -12.81 -9.54 8.25
CA ARG A 156 -14.22 -9.85 8.00
C ARG A 156 -14.40 -11.28 7.48
N ILE A 157 -15.53 -11.90 7.80
CA ILE A 157 -15.97 -13.12 7.12
C ILE A 157 -16.40 -12.74 5.70
N HIS A 158 -15.67 -13.20 4.68
CA HIS A 158 -15.94 -12.80 3.32
C HIS A 158 -17.09 -13.61 2.72
N GLY A 159 -18.15 -12.93 2.23
CA GLY A 159 -19.44 -13.57 1.89
C GLY A 159 -19.46 -14.62 0.78
N THR A 160 -18.35 -14.85 0.06
CA THR A 160 -18.24 -15.96 -0.91
C THR A 160 -17.35 -17.11 -0.42
N THR A 161 -16.35 -16.80 0.40
CA THR A 161 -15.39 -17.80 0.91
C THR A 161 -15.76 -18.28 2.30
N LEU A 162 -16.66 -17.57 3.00
CA LEU A 162 -17.09 -17.82 4.38
C LEU A 162 -15.94 -17.90 5.40
N GLU A 163 -14.79 -17.38 5.03
CA GLU A 163 -13.55 -17.35 5.81
C GLU A 163 -12.98 -15.93 5.75
N LYS A 164 -12.09 -15.62 6.70
CA LYS A 164 -11.37 -14.35 6.71
C LYS A 164 -10.34 -14.32 5.57
N PRO A 165 -10.24 -13.21 4.81
CA PRO A 165 -9.17 -13.04 3.83
C PRO A 165 -7.77 -13.17 4.44
N ALA A 166 -7.56 -12.73 5.68
CA ALA A 166 -6.28 -12.88 6.39
C ALA A 166 -5.85 -14.35 6.54
N ASP A 167 -6.75 -15.21 7.01
CA ASP A 167 -6.46 -16.64 7.24
C ASP A 167 -6.15 -17.37 5.94
N ARG A 168 -6.87 -17.01 4.86
CA ARG A 168 -6.61 -17.56 3.53
C ARG A 168 -5.34 -17.00 2.91
N LEU A 169 -5.00 -15.75 3.17
CA LEU A 169 -3.77 -15.13 2.68
C LEU A 169 -2.56 -15.87 3.24
N ALA A 170 -2.56 -16.20 4.53
CA ALA A 170 -1.48 -16.99 5.15
C ALA A 170 -1.25 -18.35 4.45
N LYS A 171 -2.28 -18.94 3.85
CA LYS A 171 -2.18 -20.14 3.02
C LYS A 171 -1.69 -19.82 1.60
N GLU A 172 -2.23 -18.78 0.97
CA GLU A 172 -1.91 -18.40 -0.42
C GLU A 172 -0.46 -17.92 -0.59
N VAL A 173 0.10 -17.23 0.41
CA VAL A 173 1.49 -16.73 0.37
C VAL A 173 2.49 -17.85 0.07
N LYS A 174 2.25 -19.08 0.56
CA LYS A 174 3.10 -20.25 0.31
C LYS A 174 3.11 -20.69 -1.16
N SER A 175 2.13 -20.28 -1.95
CA SER A 175 2.00 -20.59 -3.38
C SER A 175 2.40 -19.42 -4.29
N LEU A 176 2.76 -18.27 -3.72
CA LEU A 176 3.28 -17.13 -4.47
C LEU A 176 4.74 -17.38 -4.84
N LEU A 177 5.18 -16.76 -5.94
CA LEU A 177 6.59 -16.69 -6.29
C LEU A 177 7.32 -15.78 -5.30
N PRO A 178 8.60 -16.02 -5.02
CA PRO A 178 9.39 -15.14 -4.17
C PRO A 178 9.51 -13.76 -4.82
N LEU A 179 9.62 -12.72 -3.99
CA LEU A 179 10.01 -11.41 -4.48
C LEU A 179 11.42 -11.52 -5.10
N PRO A 180 11.68 -10.86 -6.24
CA PRO A 180 13.02 -10.83 -6.81
C PRO A 180 13.98 -10.29 -5.74
N ALA A 181 15.15 -10.92 -5.60
CA ALA A 181 16.19 -10.43 -4.73
C ALA A 181 16.47 -8.98 -5.15
N ARG A 182 16.16 -8.02 -4.28
CA ARG A 182 16.58 -6.64 -4.50
C ARG A 182 18.10 -6.71 -4.52
N VAL A 183 18.69 -6.58 -5.70
CA VAL A 183 20.11 -6.27 -5.80
C VAL A 183 20.22 -4.95 -5.07
N CYS A 184 20.69 -4.99 -3.83
CA CYS A 184 21.09 -3.81 -3.12
C CYS A 184 22.23 -3.28 -3.98
N GLN A 185 21.93 -2.32 -4.87
CA GLN A 185 22.98 -1.54 -5.47
C GLN A 185 23.63 -0.87 -4.27
N SER A 186 24.78 -1.41 -3.86
CA SER A 186 25.65 -0.74 -2.93
C SER A 186 25.89 0.63 -3.55
N ILE A 187 25.22 1.64 -3.03
CA ILE A 187 25.61 3.02 -3.28
C ILE A 187 27.07 3.04 -2.86
N PRO A 188 28.04 3.37 -3.74
CA PRO A 188 29.40 3.58 -3.27
C PRO A 188 29.28 4.59 -2.13
N GLN A 189 29.68 4.18 -0.92
CA GLN A 189 29.66 5.02 0.26
C GLN A 189 30.69 6.14 0.08
N THR A 190 30.43 7.09 -0.82
CA THR A 190 31.12 8.37 -0.84
C THR A 190 30.35 9.29 0.08
N ASN A 191 30.54 9.05 1.38
CA ASN A 191 30.59 10.05 2.45
C ASN A 191 30.49 9.28 3.78
N THR A 192 31.66 9.00 4.35
CA THR A 192 31.81 8.88 5.79
C THR A 192 31.30 10.21 6.36
N LEU A 193 30.03 10.28 6.74
CA LEU A 193 29.60 11.33 7.63
C LEU A 193 30.39 11.08 8.92
N ASN A 194 31.39 11.91 9.17
CA ASN A 194 32.06 12.02 10.47
C ASN A 194 31.03 12.54 11.47
N ILE A 195 30.08 11.70 11.83
CA ILE A 195 29.22 11.90 12.99
C ILE A 195 30.10 11.45 14.16
N PRO A 196 30.54 12.35 15.05
CA PRO A 196 31.17 11.90 16.28
C PRO A 196 30.16 11.00 16.99
N ILE A 197 30.51 9.71 17.10
CA ILE A 197 29.79 8.79 17.97
C ILE A 197 30.05 9.31 19.37
N VAL A 198 29.12 10.13 19.87
CA VAL A 198 29.10 10.48 21.28
C VAL A 198 28.78 9.18 22.00
N PRO A 199 29.66 8.67 22.88
CA PRO A 199 29.33 7.50 23.69
C PRO A 199 28.01 7.78 24.43
N PRO A 200 27.22 6.74 24.75
CA PRO A 200 26.03 6.93 25.57
C PRO A 200 26.42 7.77 26.79
N LEU A 201 25.74 8.89 27.05
CA LEU A 201 25.98 9.66 28.26
C LEU A 201 25.65 8.72 29.44
N GLU A 202 26.67 8.06 29.97
CA GLU A 202 26.58 7.34 31.22
C GLU A 202 26.21 8.36 32.29
N SER A 203 24.99 8.24 32.80
CA SER A 203 24.52 8.87 34.03
C SER A 203 24.68 10.39 34.10
N VAL A 204 23.87 11.14 33.34
CA VAL A 204 23.43 12.43 33.88
C VAL A 204 22.43 12.10 34.98
N SER A 205 22.89 12.10 36.23
CA SER A 205 21.98 12.08 37.37
C SER A 205 21.14 13.35 37.31
N LEU A 206 19.87 13.22 36.94
CA LEU A 206 18.90 14.32 36.97
C LEU A 206 18.42 14.65 38.40
N GLN A 207 19.02 13.99 39.40
CA GLN A 207 18.75 14.26 40.81
C GLN A 207 19.66 15.38 41.30
N HIS A 208 19.04 16.43 41.83
CA HIS A 208 19.75 17.50 42.53
C HIS A 208 20.20 17.00 43.91
N SER A 209 21.30 17.54 44.43
CA SER A 209 21.71 17.26 45.81
C SER A 209 20.62 17.71 46.79
N ILE A 210 20.50 17.01 47.92
CA ILE A 210 19.46 17.27 48.93
C ILE A 210 19.46 18.73 49.42
N SER A 211 20.64 19.36 49.44
CA SER A 211 20.84 20.78 49.78
C SER A 211 20.07 21.75 48.86
N VAL A 212 19.83 21.38 47.60
CA VAL A 212 19.03 22.20 46.66
C VAL A 212 17.57 22.23 47.09
N TYR A 213 17.05 21.11 47.62
CA TYR A 213 15.70 21.06 48.16
C TYR A 213 15.60 21.79 49.50
N GLU A 214 16.61 21.69 50.37
CA GLU A 214 16.66 22.45 51.64
C GLU A 214 16.66 23.97 51.40
N ALA A 215 17.39 24.45 50.39
CA ALA A 215 17.41 25.86 50.02
C ALA A 215 16.07 26.35 49.45
N LEU A 216 15.35 25.50 48.70
CA LEU A 216 14.05 25.84 48.12
C LEU A 216 12.90 25.75 49.14
N LEU A 217 13.00 24.84 50.11
CA LEU A 217 11.98 24.61 51.12
C LEU A 217 12.13 25.49 52.36
N GLY A 218 13.12 26.40 52.38
CA GLY A 218 13.30 27.38 53.45
C GLY A 218 13.57 26.69 54.78
N GLY A 219 14.80 26.22 54.97
CA GLY A 219 15.24 25.63 56.24
C GLY A 219 15.17 26.60 57.42
N GLU A 220 14.01 26.73 58.05
CA GLU A 220 13.89 27.08 59.46
C GLU A 220 13.67 25.80 60.26
N HIS A 221 14.76 25.17 60.68
CA HIS A 221 14.73 24.26 61.83
C HIS A 221 15.78 24.68 62.84
N VAL A 222 15.34 25.56 63.74
CA VAL A 222 15.93 25.83 65.05
C VAL A 222 15.95 24.52 65.84
N ILE A 223 17.13 24.07 66.27
CA ILE A 223 17.25 23.14 67.40
C ILE A 223 18.44 23.57 68.28
N ALA A 224 18.08 23.80 69.55
CA ALA A 224 18.87 24.10 70.75
C ALA A 224 19.47 25.51 70.87
#